data_AF-A0A397CIG9-F1
#
_entry.id   AF-A0A397CIG9-F1
#
_cell.length_a   1.000
_cell.length_b   1.000
_cell.length_c   1.000
_cell.angle_alpha   90.00
_cell.angle_beta   90.00
_cell.angle_gamma   90.00
#
_symmetry.space_group_name_H-M   'P 1'
#
loop_
_entity.id
_entity.type
_entity.pdbx_description
1 polymer ?
#
loop_
_entity_poly.entity_id
_entity_poly.type
_entity_poly.pdbx_seq_one_letter_code
_entity_poly.pdbx_strand_id
1 'polypeptide(L)'
;MKTVSALAFGLAASTVMALDRPLYGLDYDTRTSEWGGCKSYDTFVADFKALGNLTRHIRVYTTTDGCIQRLLDAAGSQNVKLWLGLWGNIEPEKDAYPSEFKTLQKLVKQNRVRNDNVLGIHVSSEALFRYYQTDSWSNRTGVNKLIGYLNETRSFLRANNINIPVTIADVVDSYRAAPELFDHVDVVSINQFSQWEGVYAADGVNVLFDRVKEVQLAARKVGKVLLFSETGWSAAGNVTAIKEATPASSAVCCHINDTPTYLLVAL
;
A
#
# COMPACT_ATOMS: atom_id res chain seq x y z
N MET A 1 -60.31 -30.72 0.40
CA MET A 1 -58.97 -30.67 1.04
C MET A 1 -57.93 -31.14 0.05
N LYS A 2 -57.00 -30.25 -0.34
CA LYS A 2 -55.59 -30.50 -0.73
C LYS A 2 -55.04 -29.21 -1.35
N THR A 3 -54.58 -28.31 -0.50
CA THR A 3 -53.69 -27.20 -0.83
C THR A 3 -52.28 -27.75 -0.91
N VAL A 4 -51.61 -27.60 -2.07
CA VAL A 4 -50.18 -27.87 -2.22
C VAL A 4 -49.46 -26.53 -2.13
N SER A 5 -48.73 -26.33 -1.04
CA SER A 5 -47.87 -25.16 -0.82
C SER A 5 -46.71 -25.15 -1.80
N ALA A 6 -46.54 -24.05 -2.54
CA ALA A 6 -45.32 -23.76 -3.26
C ALA A 6 -44.26 -23.27 -2.26
N LEU A 7 -43.15 -24.01 -2.16
CA LEU A 7 -41.94 -23.55 -1.47
C LEU A 7 -41.27 -22.49 -2.36
N ALA A 8 -41.30 -21.23 -1.94
CA ALA A 8 -40.48 -20.18 -2.54
C ALA A 8 -39.07 -20.29 -1.96
N PHE A 9 -38.09 -20.67 -2.79
CA PHE A 9 -36.67 -20.49 -2.48
C PHE A 9 -36.35 -18.99 -2.55
N GLY A 10 -36.23 -18.35 -1.39
CA GLY A 10 -35.71 -16.99 -1.29
C GLY A 10 -34.22 -16.98 -1.60
N LEU A 11 -33.82 -16.39 -2.73
CA LEU A 11 -32.45 -15.95 -2.94
C LEU A 11 -32.16 -14.83 -1.94
N ALA A 12 -31.39 -15.13 -0.91
CA ALA A 12 -30.80 -14.10 -0.05
C ALA A 12 -29.78 -13.32 -0.89
N ALA A 13 -30.20 -12.20 -1.47
CA ALA A 13 -29.29 -11.21 -2.01
C ALA A 13 -28.57 -10.56 -0.82
N SER A 14 -27.31 -10.93 -0.59
CA SER A 14 -26.43 -10.20 0.30
C SER A 14 -26.21 -8.81 -0.31
N THR A 15 -26.90 -7.81 0.23
CA THR A 15 -26.64 -6.41 -0.09
C THR A 15 -25.26 -6.07 0.46
N VAL A 16 -24.25 -6.02 -0.40
CA VAL A 16 -22.98 -5.38 -0.09
C VAL A 16 -23.31 -3.90 0.12
N MET A 17 -23.22 -3.43 1.36
CA MET A 17 -23.32 -1.99 1.62
C MET A 17 -22.18 -1.30 0.87
N ALA A 18 -22.54 -0.30 0.06
CA ALA A 18 -21.56 0.56 -0.57
C ALA A 18 -20.68 1.20 0.51
N LEU A 19 -19.43 1.47 0.16
CA LEU A 19 -18.51 2.13 1.07
C LEU A 19 -19.05 3.53 1.40
N ASP A 20 -19.44 3.79 2.65
CA ASP A 20 -20.05 5.05 3.08
C ASP A 20 -19.08 6.25 3.02
N ARG A 21 -17.79 6.01 2.75
CA ARG A 21 -16.76 7.02 2.49
C ARG A 21 -15.79 6.55 1.41
N PRO A 22 -15.29 7.43 0.52
CA PRO A 22 -14.25 7.08 -0.44
C PRO A 22 -12.97 6.68 0.29
N LEU A 23 -12.27 5.67 -0.21
CA LEU A 23 -10.95 5.26 0.29
C LEU A 23 -9.95 6.38 0.01
N TYR A 24 -9.02 6.58 0.94
CA TYR A 24 -7.92 7.51 0.68
C TYR A 24 -7.15 7.07 -0.57
N GLY A 25 -6.80 5.79 -0.69
CA GLY A 25 -6.24 5.23 -1.92
C GLY A 25 -6.33 3.70 -1.99
N LEU A 26 -5.79 3.15 -3.08
CA LEU A 26 -5.70 1.70 -3.31
C LEU A 26 -4.31 1.32 -3.82
N ASP A 27 -3.81 0.16 -3.40
CA ASP A 27 -2.68 -0.47 -4.06
C ASP A 27 -3.12 -1.04 -5.41
N TYR A 28 -2.22 -0.96 -6.39
CA TYR A 28 -2.54 -1.32 -7.76
C TYR A 28 -1.40 -2.07 -8.43
N ASP A 29 -1.71 -3.28 -8.87
CA ASP A 29 -0.80 -4.11 -9.64
C ASP A 29 -0.85 -3.70 -11.13
N THR A 30 0.31 -3.30 -11.65
CA THR A 30 0.49 -2.93 -13.05
C THR A 30 0.61 -4.14 -13.96
N ARG A 31 0.88 -5.32 -13.38
CA ARG A 31 1.07 -6.58 -14.10
C ARG A 31 -0.24 -7.08 -14.69
N THR A 32 -0.11 -7.86 -15.76
CA THR A 32 -1.25 -8.58 -16.37
C THR A 32 -1.44 -9.97 -15.77
N SER A 33 -0.45 -10.47 -15.03
CA SER A 33 -0.45 -11.79 -14.40
C SER A 33 0.57 -11.86 -13.26
N GLU A 34 0.55 -12.94 -12.47
CA GLU A 34 1.55 -13.21 -11.42
C GLU A 34 3.00 -13.25 -11.95
N TRP A 35 3.18 -13.63 -13.22
CA TRP A 35 4.48 -13.74 -13.90
C TRP A 35 5.02 -12.41 -14.42
N GLY A 36 4.28 -11.31 -14.22
CA GLY A 36 4.63 -10.00 -14.75
C GLY A 36 3.79 -9.60 -15.97
N GLY A 37 4.44 -8.86 -16.87
CA GLY A 37 3.80 -8.14 -17.96
C GLY A 37 3.41 -6.72 -17.53
N CYS A 38 2.88 -5.94 -18.46
CA CYS A 38 2.28 -4.67 -18.10
C CYS A 38 1.05 -4.34 -18.93
N LYS A 39 -0.03 -3.99 -18.20
CA LYS A 39 -1.32 -3.56 -18.71
C LYS A 39 -1.20 -2.45 -19.76
N SER A 40 -2.12 -2.46 -20.73
CA SER A 40 -2.19 -1.45 -21.79
C SER A 40 -2.63 -0.09 -21.25
N TYR A 41 -2.47 0.97 -22.05
CA TYR A 41 -2.98 2.30 -21.71
C TYR A 41 -4.50 2.26 -21.49
N ASP A 42 -5.22 1.62 -22.42
CA ASP A 42 -6.68 1.50 -22.35
C ASP A 42 -7.13 0.68 -21.14
N THR A 43 -6.35 -0.34 -20.75
CA THR A 43 -6.58 -1.11 -19.52
C THR A 43 -6.42 -0.21 -18.28
N PHE A 44 -5.33 0.58 -18.19
CA PHE A 44 -5.17 1.53 -17.08
C PHE A 44 -6.32 2.53 -17.00
N VAL A 45 -6.74 3.08 -18.15
CA VAL A 45 -7.87 4.03 -18.20
C VAL A 45 -9.17 3.36 -17.76
N ALA A 46 -9.44 2.13 -18.21
CA ALA A 46 -10.62 1.38 -17.81
C ALA A 46 -10.63 1.09 -16.29
N ASP A 47 -9.50 0.61 -15.76
CA ASP A 47 -9.33 0.33 -14.33
C ASP A 47 -9.55 1.61 -13.50
N PHE A 48 -8.92 2.73 -13.87
CA PHE A 48 -9.08 4.01 -13.16
C PHE A 48 -10.50 4.58 -13.23
N LYS A 49 -11.24 4.36 -14.32
CA LYS A 49 -12.67 4.70 -14.39
C LYS A 49 -13.50 3.85 -13.44
N ALA A 50 -13.23 2.55 -13.36
CA ALA A 50 -13.93 1.64 -12.46
C ALA A 50 -13.66 1.99 -10.98
N LEU A 51 -12.43 2.36 -10.65
CA LEU A 51 -12.05 2.81 -9.31
C LEU A 51 -12.53 4.24 -9.00
N GLY A 52 -13.12 4.92 -9.99
CA GLY A 52 -13.51 6.32 -9.92
C GLY A 52 -14.58 6.67 -8.88
N ASN A 53 -15.30 5.72 -8.31
CA ASN A 53 -16.22 6.00 -7.21
C ASN A 53 -15.62 5.65 -5.85
N LEU A 54 -14.46 4.99 -5.83
CA LEU A 54 -13.77 4.53 -4.62
C LEU A 54 -12.63 5.46 -4.23
N THR A 55 -11.78 5.84 -5.20
CA THR A 55 -10.62 6.71 -4.95
C THR A 55 -10.10 7.41 -6.20
N ARG A 56 -9.24 8.41 -6.02
CA ARG A 56 -8.36 9.00 -7.05
C ARG A 56 -6.88 8.84 -6.72
N HIS A 57 -6.53 8.11 -5.66
CA HIS A 57 -5.15 7.92 -5.26
C HIS A 57 -4.78 6.45 -5.39
N ILE A 58 -3.70 6.20 -6.12
CA ILE A 58 -3.25 4.84 -6.42
C ILE A 58 -1.79 4.71 -5.98
N ARG A 59 -1.46 3.61 -5.30
CA ARG A 59 -0.08 3.23 -4.99
C ARG A 59 0.38 2.13 -5.94
N VAL A 60 1.60 2.28 -6.44
CA VAL A 60 2.31 1.24 -7.21
C VAL A 60 3.64 0.93 -6.54
N TYR A 61 4.15 -0.28 -6.73
CA TYR A 61 5.30 -0.81 -5.97
C TYR A 61 6.65 -0.58 -6.65
N THR A 62 6.65 -0.37 -7.96
CA THR A 62 7.85 -0.28 -8.78
C THR A 62 7.66 0.74 -9.89
N THR A 63 8.78 1.31 -10.35
CA THR A 63 8.86 2.16 -11.54
C THR A 63 9.60 1.48 -12.69
N THR A 64 10.11 0.26 -12.51
CA THR A 64 10.94 -0.46 -13.49
C THR A 64 10.22 -1.61 -14.22
N ASP A 65 8.91 -1.74 -14.05
CA ASP A 65 8.03 -2.71 -14.72
C ASP A 65 7.84 -2.49 -16.24
N GLY A 66 8.55 -1.50 -16.81
CA GLY A 66 8.54 -1.19 -18.24
C GLY A 66 7.40 -0.31 -18.71
N CYS A 67 6.49 0.13 -17.82
CA CYS A 67 5.31 0.87 -18.24
C CYS A 67 4.91 2.06 -17.37
N ILE A 68 5.75 2.43 -16.41
CA ILE A 68 5.54 3.61 -15.56
C ILE A 68 5.16 4.88 -16.34
N GLN A 69 5.73 5.14 -17.53
CA GLN A 69 5.37 6.31 -18.35
C GLN A 69 3.92 6.24 -18.84
N ARG A 70 3.50 5.06 -19.31
CA ARG A 70 2.14 4.80 -19.79
C ARG A 70 1.13 4.84 -18.66
N LEU A 71 1.49 4.34 -17.47
CA LEU A 71 0.70 4.47 -16.25
C LEU A 71 0.49 5.95 -15.87
N LEU A 72 1.56 6.76 -15.88
CA LEU A 72 1.49 8.19 -15.59
C LEU A 72 0.60 8.94 -16.59
N ASP A 73 0.67 8.59 -17.88
CA ASP A 73 -0.19 9.18 -18.92
C ASP A 73 -1.66 8.82 -18.69
N ALA A 74 -1.96 7.56 -18.38
CA ALA A 74 -3.32 7.11 -18.08
C ALA A 74 -3.87 7.77 -16.80
N ALA A 75 -3.06 7.83 -15.74
CA ALA A 75 -3.44 8.45 -14.46
C ALA A 75 -3.77 9.93 -14.64
N GLY A 76 -2.93 10.66 -15.38
CA GLY A 76 -3.20 12.06 -15.71
C GLY A 76 -4.51 12.26 -16.47
N SER A 77 -4.81 11.38 -17.45
CA SER A 77 -6.06 11.46 -18.23
C SER A 77 -7.33 11.23 -17.40
N GLN A 78 -7.22 10.51 -16.27
CA GLN A 78 -8.34 10.16 -15.40
C GLN A 78 -8.33 10.94 -14.07
N ASN A 79 -7.50 11.98 -13.95
CA ASN A 79 -7.31 12.77 -12.73
C ASN A 79 -6.97 11.90 -11.50
N VAL A 80 -6.14 10.88 -11.70
CA VAL A 80 -5.61 10.00 -10.66
C VAL A 80 -4.21 10.49 -10.27
N LYS A 81 -3.94 10.53 -8.96
CA LYS A 81 -2.62 10.83 -8.41
C LYS A 81 -1.95 9.58 -7.87
N LEU A 82 -0.63 9.51 -7.96
CA LEU A 82 0.12 8.30 -7.64
C LEU A 82 1.00 8.43 -6.40
N TRP A 83 1.01 7.39 -5.57
CA TRP A 83 2.15 7.06 -4.72
C TRP A 83 3.08 6.13 -5.49
N LEU A 84 4.33 6.52 -5.68
CA LEU A 84 5.30 5.71 -6.43
C LEU A 84 6.21 4.93 -5.48
N GLY A 85 6.28 3.62 -5.66
CA GLY A 85 7.23 2.75 -4.99
C GLY A 85 8.55 2.66 -5.74
N LEU A 86 9.65 2.80 -5.01
CA LEU A 86 10.99 2.43 -5.48
C LEU A 86 11.35 1.11 -4.79
N TRP A 87 11.12 -0.01 -5.46
CA TRP A 87 11.41 -1.33 -4.92
C TRP A 87 12.89 -1.46 -4.55
N GLY A 88 13.18 -1.85 -3.31
CA GLY A 88 14.54 -2.00 -2.81
C GLY A 88 14.62 -3.11 -1.77
N ASN A 89 15.83 -3.65 -1.57
CA ASN A 89 16.12 -4.66 -0.56
C ASN A 89 17.43 -4.35 0.16
N ILE A 90 17.68 -5.02 1.28
CA ILE A 90 18.93 -4.82 2.02
C ILE A 90 20.07 -5.60 1.38
N GLU A 91 19.79 -6.83 0.97
CA GLU A 91 20.75 -7.70 0.32
C GLU A 91 21.07 -7.22 -1.10
N PRO A 92 22.35 -6.96 -1.44
CA PRO A 92 22.71 -6.34 -2.71
C PRO A 92 22.20 -7.08 -3.95
N GLU A 93 22.14 -8.41 -3.92
CA GLU A 93 21.72 -9.23 -5.05
C GLU A 93 20.22 -9.18 -5.35
N LYS A 94 19.41 -8.72 -4.39
CA LYS A 94 17.94 -8.55 -4.53
C LYS A 94 17.54 -7.09 -4.65
N ASP A 95 18.50 -6.18 -4.58
CA ASP A 95 18.22 -4.75 -4.42
C ASP A 95 18.04 -4.05 -5.76
N ALA A 96 16.80 -3.64 -6.04
CA ALA A 96 16.45 -2.92 -7.25
C ALA A 96 16.52 -1.40 -7.09
N TYR A 97 16.72 -0.86 -5.87
CA TYR A 97 16.63 0.57 -5.61
C TYR A 97 17.51 1.42 -6.56
N PRO A 98 18.77 1.06 -6.87
CA PRO A 98 19.56 1.85 -7.81
C PRO A 98 18.92 2.01 -9.20
N SER A 99 18.26 0.97 -9.69
CA SER A 99 17.58 0.99 -10.99
C SER A 99 16.25 1.77 -10.94
N GLU A 100 15.52 1.64 -9.83
CA GLU A 100 14.29 2.38 -9.54
C GLU A 100 14.58 3.87 -9.42
N PHE A 101 15.61 4.24 -8.66
CA PHE A 101 16.02 5.62 -8.47
C PHE A 101 16.49 6.25 -9.78
N LYS A 102 17.25 5.52 -10.60
CA LYS A 102 17.62 5.99 -11.96
C LYS A 102 16.38 6.26 -12.82
N THR A 103 15.34 5.43 -12.69
CA THR A 103 14.08 5.62 -13.41
C THR A 103 13.32 6.84 -12.90
N LEU A 104 13.22 7.03 -11.58
CA LEU A 104 12.67 8.24 -10.98
C LEU A 104 13.40 9.50 -11.47
N GLN A 105 14.73 9.48 -11.49
CA GLN A 105 15.53 10.60 -11.99
C GLN A 105 15.20 10.95 -13.44
N LYS A 106 15.02 9.94 -14.29
CA LYS A 106 14.59 10.13 -15.69
C LYS A 106 13.21 10.75 -15.75
N LEU A 107 12.24 10.24 -14.99
CA LEU A 107 10.86 10.73 -14.99
C LEU A 107 10.76 12.18 -14.49
N VAL A 108 11.53 12.55 -13.45
CA VAL A 108 11.63 13.92 -12.96
C VAL A 108 12.21 14.85 -14.04
N LYS A 109 13.33 14.47 -14.66
CA LYS A 109 13.95 15.26 -15.75
C LYS A 109 13.04 15.42 -16.97
N GLN A 110 12.14 14.46 -17.20
CA GLN A 110 11.13 14.50 -18.26
C GLN A 110 9.83 15.22 -17.84
N ASN A 111 9.79 15.84 -16.66
CA ASN A 111 8.61 16.52 -16.10
C ASN A 111 7.38 15.60 -15.94
N ARG A 112 7.60 14.29 -15.80
CA ARG A 112 6.56 13.27 -15.63
C ARG A 112 6.19 13.04 -14.17
N VAL A 113 7.11 13.31 -13.24
CA VAL A 113 6.87 13.32 -11.79
C VAL A 113 6.91 14.75 -11.28
N ARG A 114 5.82 15.22 -10.67
CA ARG A 114 5.61 16.61 -10.26
C ARG A 114 4.78 16.67 -8.98
N ASN A 115 4.71 17.86 -8.38
CA ASN A 115 3.94 18.13 -7.15
C ASN A 115 2.42 17.95 -7.31
N ASP A 116 1.89 18.09 -8.53
CA ASP A 116 0.45 18.04 -8.81
C ASP A 116 -0.06 16.63 -9.10
N ASN A 117 0.78 15.72 -9.60
CA ASN A 117 0.37 14.39 -10.05
C ASN A 117 0.88 13.21 -9.20
N VAL A 118 1.93 13.42 -8.39
CA VAL A 118 2.45 12.40 -7.47
C VAL A 118 2.25 12.87 -6.04
N LEU A 119 1.70 11.98 -5.20
CA LEU A 119 1.40 12.22 -3.79
C LEU A 119 2.60 12.02 -2.88
N GLY A 120 3.53 11.16 -3.28
CA GLY A 120 4.76 10.87 -2.55
C GLY A 120 5.46 9.63 -3.07
N ILE A 121 6.62 9.36 -2.46
CA ILE A 121 7.50 8.23 -2.81
C ILE A 121 7.61 7.28 -1.61
N HIS A 122 7.33 6.00 -1.84
CA HIS A 122 7.67 4.92 -0.93
C HIS A 122 9.04 4.35 -1.33
N VAL A 123 10.04 4.51 -0.48
CA VAL A 123 11.36 3.90 -0.63
C VAL A 123 11.29 2.52 0.00
N SER A 124 11.33 1.50 -0.84
CA SER A 124 11.09 0.09 -0.50
C SER A 124 9.68 -0.20 0.04
N SER A 125 9.36 -1.49 0.09
CA SER A 125 8.22 -2.04 0.84
C SER A 125 8.68 -3.30 1.56
N GLU A 126 8.53 -3.36 2.88
CA GLU A 126 8.86 -4.51 3.74
C GLU A 126 10.29 -5.03 3.62
N ALA A 127 11.24 -4.16 3.26
CA ALA A 127 12.64 -4.55 3.10
C ALA A 127 13.30 -4.87 4.44
N LEU A 128 12.95 -4.15 5.52
CA LEU A 128 13.44 -4.46 6.86
C LEU A 128 12.79 -5.73 7.37
N PHE A 129 11.48 -5.90 7.19
CA PHE A 129 10.79 -7.14 7.54
C PHE A 129 11.46 -8.37 6.92
N ARG A 130 11.75 -8.35 5.61
CA ARG A 130 12.44 -9.46 4.94
C ARG A 130 13.84 -9.70 5.50
N TYR A 131 14.63 -8.64 5.68
CA TYR A 131 16.02 -8.75 6.11
C TYR A 131 16.17 -9.27 7.55
N TYR A 132 15.37 -8.74 8.48
CA TYR A 132 15.45 -9.09 9.90
C TYR A 132 14.72 -10.40 10.28
N GLN A 133 14.21 -11.15 9.29
CA GLN A 133 13.85 -12.56 9.52
C GLN A 133 15.10 -13.43 9.73
N THR A 134 16.24 -13.02 9.19
CA THR A 134 17.51 -13.78 9.25
C THR A 134 18.64 -13.05 9.96
N ASP A 135 18.45 -11.79 10.33
CA ASP A 135 19.42 -10.96 11.04
C ASP A 135 18.85 -10.43 12.36
N SER A 136 19.72 -9.93 13.23
CA SER A 136 19.36 -9.32 14.50
C SER A 136 19.06 -7.83 14.34
N TRP A 137 18.01 -7.34 15.01
CA TRP A 137 17.73 -5.91 15.14
C TRP A 137 18.85 -5.12 15.83
N SER A 138 19.82 -5.78 16.49
CA SER A 138 21.04 -5.10 16.95
C SER A 138 21.95 -4.65 15.79
N ASN A 139 21.87 -5.31 14.64
CA ASN A 139 22.56 -4.91 13.41
C ASN A 139 21.76 -3.81 12.72
N ARG A 140 22.27 -2.58 12.70
CA ARG A 140 21.59 -1.43 12.06
C ARG A 140 21.91 -1.24 10.59
N THR A 141 22.61 -2.19 9.95
CA THR A 141 22.98 -2.09 8.52
C THR A 141 21.75 -1.92 7.62
N GLY A 142 20.71 -2.72 7.83
CA GLY A 142 19.47 -2.62 7.04
C GLY A 142 18.76 -1.27 7.21
N VAL A 143 18.56 -0.85 8.47
CA VAL A 143 17.94 0.44 8.80
C VAL A 143 18.73 1.61 8.21
N ASN A 144 20.05 1.65 8.43
CA ASN A 144 20.92 2.71 7.93
C ASN A 144 20.91 2.78 6.39
N LYS A 145 20.86 1.63 5.71
CA LYS A 145 20.77 1.56 4.25
C LYS A 145 19.49 2.20 3.73
N LEU A 146 18.32 1.87 4.28
CA LEU A 146 17.05 2.46 3.83
C LEU A 146 16.94 3.95 4.17
N ILE A 147 17.46 4.38 5.33
CA ILE A 147 17.57 5.81 5.65
C ILE A 147 18.44 6.52 4.61
N GLY A 148 19.54 5.90 4.18
CA GLY A 148 20.38 6.40 3.09
C GLY A 148 19.60 6.59 1.79
N TYR A 149 18.85 5.58 1.36
CA TYR A 149 18.01 5.63 0.16
C TYR A 149 16.90 6.69 0.24
N LEU A 150 16.26 6.81 1.40
CA LEU A 150 15.28 7.85 1.66
C LEU A 150 15.90 9.25 1.56
N ASN A 151 17.06 9.47 2.17
CA ASN A 151 17.74 10.77 2.14
C ASN A 151 18.21 11.13 0.73
N GLU A 152 18.75 10.18 -0.02
CA GLU A 152 19.16 10.36 -1.41
C GLU A 152 17.95 10.71 -2.30
N THR A 153 16.87 9.94 -2.19
CA THR A 153 15.63 10.17 -2.93
C THR A 153 15.05 11.56 -2.62
N ARG A 154 14.93 11.90 -1.33
CA ARG A 154 14.42 13.22 -0.90
C ARG A 154 15.30 14.35 -1.41
N SER A 155 16.61 14.25 -1.25
CA SER A 155 17.56 15.30 -1.66
C SER A 155 17.46 15.57 -3.16
N PHE A 156 17.37 14.52 -3.97
CA PHE A 156 17.17 14.64 -5.41
C PHE A 156 15.85 15.34 -5.76
N LEU A 157 14.74 14.97 -5.13
CA LEU A 157 13.44 15.61 -5.38
C LEU A 157 13.47 17.10 -5.02
N ARG A 158 14.02 17.45 -3.85
CA ARG A 158 14.12 18.85 -3.40
C ARG A 158 15.03 19.68 -4.31
N ALA A 159 16.14 19.11 -4.79
CA ALA A 159 17.02 19.77 -5.76
C ALA A 159 16.32 20.06 -7.11
N ASN A 160 15.22 19.37 -7.41
CA ASN A 160 14.40 19.58 -8.59
C ASN A 160 13.07 20.30 -8.28
N ASN A 161 12.95 20.98 -7.13
CA ASN A 161 11.75 21.70 -6.67
C ASN A 161 10.50 20.82 -6.55
N ILE A 162 10.67 19.53 -6.27
CA ILE A 162 9.59 18.59 -5.98
C ILE A 162 9.52 18.39 -4.46
N ASN A 163 8.41 18.81 -3.87
CA ASN A 163 8.13 18.91 -2.43
C ASN A 163 7.16 17.82 -1.92
N ILE A 164 7.05 16.70 -2.63
CA ILE A 164 6.26 15.55 -2.19
C ILE A 164 6.95 14.80 -1.03
N PRO A 165 6.20 14.15 -0.13
CA PRO A 165 6.74 13.33 0.95
C PRO A 165 7.50 12.09 0.44
N VAL A 166 8.54 11.71 1.16
CA VAL A 166 9.31 10.47 1.00
C VAL A 166 9.24 9.68 2.31
N THR A 167 8.90 8.41 2.21
CA THR A 167 8.72 7.51 3.35
C THR A 167 9.30 6.12 3.06
N ILE A 168 9.36 5.25 4.07
CA ILE A 168 9.69 3.83 3.95
C ILE A 168 8.42 3.06 4.35
N ALA A 169 7.88 2.24 3.45
CA ALA A 169 6.78 1.33 3.77
C ALA A 169 7.34 0.05 4.37
N ASP A 170 6.97 -0.28 5.60
CA ASP A 170 7.39 -1.52 6.26
C ASP A 170 6.35 -1.99 7.27
N VAL A 171 6.50 -3.19 7.81
CA VAL A 171 5.53 -3.71 8.79
C VAL A 171 5.57 -2.89 10.07
N VAL A 172 4.46 -2.86 10.80
CA VAL A 172 4.35 -2.09 12.06
C VAL A 172 5.44 -2.44 13.08
N ASP A 173 5.88 -3.71 13.11
CA ASP A 173 6.93 -4.16 14.02
C ASP A 173 8.32 -3.63 13.65
N SER A 174 8.57 -3.34 12.36
CA SER A 174 9.82 -2.70 11.95
C SER A 174 9.95 -1.29 12.53
N TYR A 175 8.85 -0.53 12.59
CA TYR A 175 8.83 0.79 13.24
C TYR A 175 8.97 0.71 14.76
N ARG A 176 8.53 -0.38 15.40
CA ARG A 176 8.79 -0.62 16.83
C ARG A 176 10.28 -0.93 17.09
N ALA A 177 10.88 -1.75 16.23
CA ALA A 177 12.24 -2.22 16.41
C ALA A 177 13.33 -1.22 15.95
N ALA A 178 12.94 -0.27 15.09
CA ALA A 178 13.78 0.82 14.59
C ALA A 178 13.08 2.18 14.72
N PRO A 179 12.90 2.70 15.96
CA PRO A 179 12.24 3.98 16.19
C PRO A 179 12.96 5.18 15.55
N GLU A 180 14.24 5.06 15.21
CA GLU A 180 14.97 6.06 14.44
C GLU A 180 14.30 6.41 13.09
N LEU A 181 13.49 5.50 12.52
CA LEU A 181 12.75 5.76 11.29
C LEU A 181 11.80 6.97 11.42
N PHE A 182 11.22 7.21 12.60
CA PHE A 182 10.28 8.31 12.85
C PHE A 182 10.90 9.69 12.56
N ASP A 183 12.19 9.85 12.84
CA ASP A 183 12.92 11.10 12.65
C ASP A 183 13.27 11.34 11.17
N HIS A 184 13.33 10.27 10.37
CA HIS A 184 13.77 10.35 8.98
C HIS A 184 12.61 10.45 7.99
N VAL A 185 11.50 9.74 8.18
CA VAL A 185 10.39 9.71 7.21
C VAL A 185 9.56 11.01 7.21
N ASP A 186 9.00 11.40 6.06
CA ASP A 186 8.09 12.56 5.99
C ASP A 186 6.68 12.20 6.53
N VAL A 187 6.26 10.95 6.31
CA VAL A 187 5.05 10.32 6.88
C VAL A 187 5.41 8.92 7.33
N VAL A 188 4.77 8.40 8.37
CA VAL A 188 5.00 7.03 8.85
C VAL A 188 4.13 6.09 8.04
N SER A 189 4.74 5.24 7.22
CA SER A 189 4.01 4.34 6.31
C SER A 189 4.10 2.90 6.78
N ILE A 190 2.98 2.32 7.20
CA ILE A 190 2.94 0.97 7.76
C ILE A 190 2.15 -0.01 6.90
N ASN A 191 2.66 -1.23 6.83
CA ASN A 191 1.93 -2.40 6.36
C ASN A 191 1.46 -3.19 7.58
N GLN A 192 0.17 -3.49 7.66
CA GLN A 192 -0.38 -4.28 8.75
C GLN A 192 -1.59 -5.07 8.27
N PHE A 193 -1.53 -6.39 8.43
CA PHE A 193 -2.54 -7.32 7.93
C PHE A 193 -2.97 -8.28 9.03
N SER A 194 -4.12 -8.02 9.64
CA SER A 194 -4.66 -8.90 10.68
C SER A 194 -4.92 -10.32 10.18
N GLN A 195 -5.22 -10.52 8.89
CA GLN A 195 -5.45 -11.85 8.32
C GLN A 195 -4.28 -12.82 8.58
N TRP A 196 -3.05 -12.32 8.55
CA TRP A 196 -1.83 -13.11 8.77
C TRP A 196 -1.50 -13.35 10.25
N GLU A 197 -2.31 -12.84 11.18
CA GLU A 197 -2.12 -13.01 12.62
C GLU A 197 -3.01 -14.13 13.21
N GLY A 198 -3.60 -14.97 12.35
CA GLY A 198 -4.39 -16.12 12.79
C GLY A 198 -5.69 -15.74 13.51
N VAL A 199 -6.30 -14.62 13.13
CA VAL A 199 -7.58 -14.14 13.68
C VAL A 199 -8.72 -14.31 12.67
N TYR A 200 -9.97 -14.23 13.13
CA TYR A 200 -11.13 -14.18 12.25
C TYR A 200 -11.38 -12.73 11.80
N ALA A 201 -12.03 -12.53 10.66
CA ALA A 201 -12.32 -11.21 10.09
C ALA A 201 -13.18 -10.34 11.01
N ALA A 202 -14.05 -10.95 11.81
CA ALA A 202 -14.84 -10.26 12.84
C ALA A 202 -13.96 -9.53 13.88
N ASP A 203 -12.75 -10.05 14.13
CA ASP A 203 -11.77 -9.45 15.05
C ASP A 203 -10.71 -8.59 14.32
N GLY A 204 -10.68 -8.66 12.98
CA GLY A 204 -9.59 -8.12 12.16
C GLY A 204 -9.32 -6.63 12.37
N VAL A 205 -10.37 -5.80 12.43
CA VAL A 205 -10.23 -4.34 12.65
C VAL A 205 -9.72 -4.02 14.06
N ASN A 206 -10.19 -4.73 15.08
CA ASN A 206 -9.74 -4.51 16.46
C ASN A 206 -8.25 -4.85 16.59
N VAL A 207 -7.85 -6.00 16.04
CA VAL A 207 -6.45 -6.45 16.00
C VAL A 207 -5.58 -5.45 15.22
N LEU A 208 -6.07 -4.93 14.09
CA LEU A 208 -5.37 -3.90 13.30
C LEU A 208 -5.04 -2.68 14.16
N PHE A 209 -6.02 -2.13 14.86
CA PHE A 209 -5.82 -0.92 15.67
C PHE A 209 -5.00 -1.18 16.94
N ASP A 210 -5.16 -2.34 17.58
CA ASP A 210 -4.33 -2.73 18.73
C ASP A 210 -2.86 -2.85 18.34
N ARG A 211 -2.58 -3.45 17.17
CA ARG A 211 -1.22 -3.58 16.63
C ARG A 211 -0.62 -2.24 16.23
N VAL A 212 -1.42 -1.22 15.90
CA VAL A 212 -0.91 0.07 15.39
C VAL A 212 -0.85 1.17 16.45
N LYS A 213 -1.60 1.05 17.55
CA LYS A 213 -1.76 2.10 18.57
C LYS A 213 -0.45 2.72 19.05
N GLU A 214 0.56 1.93 19.37
CA GLU A 214 1.84 2.43 19.88
C GLU A 214 2.63 3.20 18.82
N VAL A 215 2.68 2.68 17.60
CA VAL A 215 3.34 3.33 16.46
C VAL A 215 2.61 4.62 16.09
N GLN A 216 1.28 4.63 16.15
CA GLN A 216 0.49 5.85 15.94
C GLN A 216 0.80 6.91 17.01
N LEU A 217 0.91 6.52 18.28
CA LEU A 217 1.28 7.45 19.36
C LEU A 217 2.70 7.97 19.19
N ALA A 218 3.66 7.12 18.80
CA ALA A 218 5.03 7.52 18.52
C ALA A 218 5.10 8.52 17.35
N ALA A 219 4.41 8.23 16.24
CA ALA A 219 4.31 9.12 15.08
C ALA A 219 3.76 10.51 15.49
N ARG A 220 2.68 10.55 16.28
CA ARG A 220 2.08 11.80 16.75
C ARG A 220 3.03 12.62 17.64
N LYS A 221 3.83 11.96 18.50
CA LYS A 221 4.80 12.64 19.38
C LYS A 221 5.85 13.44 18.61
N VAL A 222 6.22 12.97 17.41
CA VAL A 222 7.16 13.67 16.51
C VAL A 222 6.46 14.48 15.41
N GLY A 223 5.14 14.69 15.53
CA GLY A 223 4.35 15.50 14.60
C GLY A 223 4.15 14.85 13.21
N LYS A 224 4.28 13.53 13.10
CA LYS A 224 4.13 12.80 11.85
C LYS A 224 2.75 12.17 11.72
N VAL A 225 2.23 12.18 10.50
CA VAL A 225 1.00 11.45 10.14
C VAL A 225 1.35 9.98 9.91
N LEU A 226 0.45 9.09 10.33
CA LEU A 226 0.49 7.68 10.00
C LEU A 226 -0.37 7.40 8.77
N LEU A 227 0.22 6.73 7.79
CA LEU A 227 -0.38 6.22 6.58
C LEU A 227 -0.35 4.69 6.67
N PHE A 228 -1.49 4.04 6.47
CA PHE A 228 -1.47 2.62 6.14
C PHE A 228 -1.09 2.51 4.66
N SER A 229 0.15 2.09 4.37
CA SER A 229 0.55 1.79 3.00
C SER A 229 -0.12 0.54 2.48
N GLU A 230 -0.34 -0.45 3.34
CA GLU A 230 -1.01 -1.69 2.97
C GLU A 230 -1.80 -2.26 4.16
N THR A 231 -3.04 -2.62 3.88
CA THR A 231 -3.85 -3.54 4.70
C THR A 231 -4.91 -4.16 3.81
N GLY A 232 -5.53 -5.25 4.24
CA GLY A 232 -6.57 -5.90 3.46
C GLY A 232 -6.93 -7.26 4.02
N TRP A 233 -7.91 -7.89 3.37
CA TRP A 233 -8.33 -9.24 3.68
C TRP A 233 -8.71 -9.97 2.40
N SER A 234 -8.01 -11.07 2.12
CA SER A 234 -8.19 -11.85 0.90
C SER A 234 -9.60 -12.44 0.82
N ALA A 235 -10.24 -12.33 -0.34
CA ALA A 235 -11.58 -12.90 -0.58
C ALA A 235 -11.56 -14.38 -0.99
N ALA A 236 -10.39 -14.97 -1.19
CA ALA A 236 -10.20 -16.37 -1.55
C ALA A 236 -8.79 -16.85 -1.16
N GLY A 237 -8.56 -18.16 -1.24
CA GLY A 237 -7.29 -18.80 -0.92
C GLY A 237 -7.40 -19.72 0.31
N ASN A 238 -6.48 -20.66 0.42
CA ASN A 238 -6.41 -21.58 1.55
C ASN A 238 -4.95 -21.85 1.88
N VAL A 239 -4.47 -21.24 2.96
CA VAL A 239 -3.12 -21.44 3.50
C VAL A 239 -3.21 -21.61 5.01
N THR A 240 -2.33 -22.42 5.59
CA THR A 240 -2.38 -22.78 7.01
C THR A 240 -2.19 -21.61 7.97
N ALA A 241 -1.64 -20.49 7.48
CA ALA A 241 -1.39 -19.29 8.27
C ALA A 241 -2.63 -18.41 8.50
N ILE A 242 -3.74 -18.64 7.78
CA ILE A 242 -4.95 -17.80 7.87
C ILE A 242 -6.16 -18.65 8.29
N LYS A 243 -7.13 -18.03 8.96
CA LYS A 243 -8.36 -18.72 9.38
C LYS A 243 -9.45 -18.73 8.32
N GLU A 244 -9.56 -17.66 7.54
CA GLU A 244 -10.58 -17.52 6.50
C GLU A 244 -10.17 -16.54 5.40
N ALA A 245 -10.59 -16.87 4.19
CA ALA A 245 -10.50 -16.00 3.02
C ALA A 245 -11.73 -16.25 2.13
N THR A 246 -12.78 -15.46 2.33
CA THR A 246 -14.03 -15.53 1.59
C THR A 246 -14.50 -14.13 1.23
N PRO A 247 -15.42 -13.96 0.25
CA PRO A 247 -16.01 -12.66 -0.02
C PRO A 247 -16.70 -12.05 1.21
N ALA A 248 -17.32 -12.89 2.05
CA ALA A 248 -17.96 -12.45 3.28
C ALA A 248 -16.94 -11.94 4.32
N SER A 249 -15.84 -12.66 4.55
CA SER A 249 -14.80 -12.25 5.49
C SER A 249 -14.08 -10.97 5.04
N SER A 250 -13.85 -10.84 3.72
CA SER A 250 -13.24 -9.64 3.12
C SER A 250 -14.12 -8.39 3.32
N ALA A 251 -15.44 -8.53 3.17
CA ALA A 251 -16.39 -7.43 3.37
C ALA A 251 -16.45 -6.91 4.83
N VAL A 252 -16.12 -7.75 5.82
CA VAL A 252 -16.16 -7.39 7.25
C VAL A 252 -14.90 -6.63 7.69
N CYS A 253 -13.70 -7.08 7.27
CA CYS A 253 -12.44 -6.53 7.78
C CYS A 253 -12.17 -5.08 7.37
N CYS A 254 -12.74 -4.60 6.26
CA CYS A 254 -12.44 -3.27 5.71
C CYS A 254 -13.46 -2.19 6.11
N HIS A 255 -14.37 -2.46 7.05
CA HIS A 255 -15.35 -1.49 7.54
C HIS A 255 -14.77 -0.66 8.70
N ILE A 256 -13.99 0.39 8.39
CA ILE A 256 -13.41 1.30 9.38
C ILE A 256 -14.28 2.56 9.48
N ASN A 257 -15.07 2.70 10.54
CA ASN A 257 -16.04 3.80 10.64
C ASN A 257 -15.53 5.11 11.28
N ASP A 258 -14.44 5.14 12.06
CA ASP A 258 -14.25 6.28 13.00
C ASP A 258 -12.80 6.81 13.26
N THR A 259 -11.84 6.71 12.34
CA THR A 259 -10.53 7.40 12.56
C THR A 259 -10.01 8.20 11.37
N PRO A 260 -9.37 9.37 11.60
CA PRO A 260 -8.77 10.19 10.54
C PRO A 260 -7.42 9.61 10.09
N THR A 261 -7.41 8.32 9.72
CA THR A 261 -6.22 7.63 9.23
C THR A 261 -6.37 7.40 7.73
N TYR A 262 -5.31 7.73 6.97
CA TYR A 262 -5.29 7.52 5.53
C TYR A 262 -4.99 6.04 5.24
N LEU A 263 -5.90 5.39 4.50
CA LEU A 263 -5.84 3.96 4.20
C LEU A 263 -5.60 3.72 2.72
N LEU A 264 -4.50 3.04 2.41
CA LEU A 264 -4.32 2.32 1.15
C LEU A 264 -4.70 0.86 1.40
N VAL A 265 -5.66 0.36 0.62
CA VAL A 265 -6.12 -1.03 0.72
C VAL A 265 -5.49 -1.83 -0.42
N ALA A 266 -4.88 -2.95 -0.07
CA ALA A 266 -4.48 -3.99 -1.00
C ALA A 266 -5.69 -4.91 -1.23
N LEU A 267 -6.12 -5.02 -2.49
CA LEU A 267 -7.22 -5.88 -2.93
C LEU A 267 -6.68 -7.16 -3.59
#